data_AF-A0A947WEV3-F1
#
_entry.id   AF-A0A947WEV3-F1
#
_cell.length_a   1.000
_cell.length_b   1.000
_cell.length_c   1.000
_cell.angle_alpha   90.00
_cell.angle_beta   90.00
_cell.angle_gamma   90.00
#
_symmetry.space_group_name_H-M   'P 1'
#
loop_
_entity.id
_entity.type
_entity.pdbx_description
1 polymer ?
#
loop_
_entity_poly.entity_id
_entity_poly.type
_entity_poly.pdbx_seq_one_letter_code
_entity_poly.pdbx_strand_id
1 'polypeptide(L)'
;MKSGRCAIAATAAIFTLSAVAAFATGDGTVIEARPGAAVALDLAGCVSRALENNDALQAERLRRKELDGKMFQALATGLPYIDATGEWSRSRDPSFALDETFGGGGDGPIGTSPLDTLLAGFDFLPAPEDIPAQTYWRAQLNLRWTLNPAKVLGAVGAAGQSIKRQDLAVSAVTHQVEEQVISGYHGIILAADQLAAAEA
;
A
#
# COMPACT_ATOMS: atom_id res chain seq x y z
N MET A 1 24.04 -6.83 36.71
CA MET A 1 23.64 -7.29 35.37
C MET A 1 22.46 -8.25 35.48
N LYS A 2 21.26 -7.81 35.07
CA LYS A 2 20.19 -8.63 34.47
C LYS A 2 19.09 -7.66 34.02
N SER A 3 19.18 -7.24 32.77
CA SER A 3 18.15 -6.47 32.09
C SER A 3 17.01 -7.39 31.70
N GLY A 4 15.81 -7.14 32.20
CA GLY A 4 14.58 -7.67 31.65
C GLY A 4 13.91 -6.59 30.80
N ARG A 5 14.07 -6.68 29.48
CA ARG A 5 13.25 -5.93 28.52
C ARG A 5 11.86 -6.58 28.50
N CYS A 6 10.81 -5.80 28.73
CA CYS A 6 9.44 -6.24 28.50
C CYS A 6 8.97 -5.72 27.14
N ALA A 7 8.44 -6.65 26.34
CA ALA A 7 8.05 -6.48 24.96
C ALA A 7 6.79 -5.61 24.83
N ILE A 8 6.79 -4.79 23.76
CA ILE A 8 5.64 -4.03 23.30
C ILE A 8 4.66 -5.03 22.67
N ALA A 9 3.65 -5.43 23.44
CA ALA A 9 2.47 -6.12 22.91
C ALA A 9 1.45 -5.06 22.49
N ALA A 10 1.25 -4.96 21.18
CA ALA A 10 0.16 -4.24 20.54
C ALA A 10 -1.17 -4.66 21.19
N THR A 11 -1.71 -3.78 22.02
CA THR A 11 -2.99 -3.99 22.70
C THR A 11 -3.95 -2.98 22.11
N ALA A 12 -5.00 -3.49 21.47
CA ALA A 12 -6.16 -2.71 21.08
C ALA A 12 -6.59 -1.86 22.29
N ALA A 13 -6.41 -0.55 22.19
CA ALA A 13 -6.86 0.40 23.18
C ALA A 13 -8.39 0.56 23.05
N ILE A 14 -9.10 -0.50 23.45
CA ILE A 14 -10.31 -0.29 24.23
C ILE A 14 -9.80 0.49 25.44
N PHE A 15 -10.14 1.77 25.47
CA PHE A 15 -9.93 2.65 26.60
C PHE A 15 -10.82 2.13 27.74
N THR A 16 -10.45 0.98 28.32
CA THR A 16 -10.86 0.66 29.66
C THR A 16 -10.35 1.81 30.50
N LEU A 17 -11.29 2.57 31.06
CA LEU A 17 -11.10 3.34 32.29
C LEU A 17 -10.47 2.39 33.32
N SER A 18 -9.16 2.17 33.24
CA SER A 18 -8.39 1.78 34.40
C SER A 18 -8.33 3.05 35.23
N ALA A 19 -9.20 3.09 36.23
CA ALA A 19 -9.13 4.00 37.34
C ALA A 19 -7.65 4.23 37.69
N VAL A 20 -7.16 5.42 37.36
CA VAL A 20 -5.90 5.91 37.91
C VAL A 20 -6.17 6.07 39.38
N ALA A 21 -5.85 5.03 40.16
CA ALA A 21 -5.75 5.11 41.60
C ALA A 21 -4.62 6.11 41.89
N ALA A 22 -4.99 7.36 42.11
CA ALA A 22 -4.10 8.36 42.67
C ALA A 22 -3.80 7.92 44.12
N PHE A 23 -2.61 7.34 44.33
CA PHE A 23 -2.07 7.17 45.67
C PHE A 23 -1.61 8.54 46.15
N ALA A 24 -2.46 9.22 46.93
CA ALA A 24 -2.07 10.38 47.72
C ALA A 24 -1.40 9.88 49.00
N THR A 25 -0.08 10.00 49.07
CA THR A 25 0.69 9.91 50.32
C THR A 25 0.97 11.33 50.80
N GLY A 26 0.58 11.61 52.05
CA GLY A 26 0.35 12.94 52.58
C GLY A 26 1.54 13.90 52.70
N ASP A 27 1.13 15.11 53.08
CA ASP A 27 1.84 16.38 53.26
C ASP A 27 2.26 17.13 51.99
N GLY A 28 1.37 18.05 51.57
CA GLY A 28 1.70 19.20 50.71
C GLY A 28 1.74 18.92 49.21
N THR A 29 1.09 17.87 48.72
CA THR A 29 1.27 17.38 47.35
C THR A 29 0.44 18.17 46.33
N VAL A 30 1.15 19.01 45.57
CA VAL A 30 0.81 19.34 44.18
C VAL A 30 0.34 18.04 43.49
N ILE A 31 -0.85 18.06 42.89
CA ILE A 31 -1.33 16.95 42.06
C ILE A 31 -0.39 16.87 40.85
N GLU A 32 0.71 16.11 40.98
CA GLU A 32 1.63 15.86 39.89
C GLU A 32 0.92 14.90 38.91
N ALA A 33 0.37 15.49 37.85
CA ALA A 33 -0.22 14.78 36.74
C ALA A 33 0.81 13.83 36.10
N ARG A 34 0.81 12.56 36.51
CA ARG A 34 1.76 11.51 36.08
C ARG A 34 3.22 11.88 36.44
N PRO A 35 3.93 11.07 37.24
CA PRO A 35 5.34 11.37 37.56
C PRO A 35 6.14 11.43 36.24
N GLY A 36 6.59 12.64 35.87
CA GLY A 36 7.34 12.91 34.64
C GLY A 36 6.77 13.99 33.70
N ALA A 37 5.57 14.53 33.90
CA ALA A 37 5.12 15.68 33.12
C ALA A 37 5.68 16.99 33.72
N ALA A 38 6.77 17.50 33.13
CA ALA A 38 7.48 18.70 33.61
C ALA A 38 6.65 20.01 33.58
N VAL A 39 5.44 20.00 33.00
CA VAL A 39 4.60 21.18 32.79
C VAL A 39 3.13 20.82 33.02
N ALA A 40 2.45 21.58 33.88
CA ALA A 40 1.00 21.52 34.02
C ALA A 40 0.34 21.99 32.71
N LEU A 41 -0.47 21.11 32.11
CA LEU A 41 -1.19 21.41 30.87
C LEU A 41 -2.53 22.06 31.21
N ASP A 42 -2.84 23.16 30.51
CA ASP A 42 -4.17 23.74 30.49
C ASP A 42 -5.13 22.87 29.66
N LEU A 43 -6.43 23.16 29.71
CA LEU A 43 -7.45 22.43 28.93
C LEU A 43 -7.11 22.44 27.43
N ALA A 44 -6.67 23.59 26.90
CA ALA A 44 -6.31 23.72 25.50
C ALA A 44 -5.12 22.81 25.14
N GLY A 45 -4.09 22.76 25.97
CA GLY A 45 -2.95 21.87 25.82
C GLY A 45 -3.32 20.39 25.94
N CYS A 46 -4.28 20.05 26.79
CA CYS A 46 -4.82 18.69 26.86
C CYS A 46 -5.52 18.29 25.56
N VAL A 47 -6.38 19.17 25.01
CA VAL A 47 -7.12 18.92 23.77
C VAL A 47 -6.17 18.80 22.58
N SER A 48 -5.22 19.74 22.41
CA SER A 48 -4.27 19.71 21.30
C SER A 48 -3.44 18.42 21.31
N ARG A 49 -2.90 18.05 22.48
CA ARG A 49 -2.11 16.83 22.65
C ARG A 49 -2.93 15.57 22.40
N ALA A 50 -4.20 15.55 22.79
CA ALA A 50 -5.11 14.45 22.50
C ALA A 50 -5.38 14.33 20.98
N LEU A 51 -5.70 15.43 20.29
CA LEU A 51 -5.95 15.44 18.84
C LEU A 51 -4.72 15.07 18.00
N GLU A 52 -3.51 15.34 18.50
CA GLU A 52 -2.27 14.92 17.84
C GLU A 52 -2.01 13.43 18.00
N ASN A 53 -2.23 12.88 19.20
CA ASN A 53 -1.82 11.52 19.55
C ASN A 53 -2.97 10.50 19.60
N ASN A 54 -4.19 10.86 19.21
CA ASN A 54 -5.31 9.94 19.21
C ASN A 54 -5.24 8.95 18.03
N ASP A 55 -5.03 7.68 18.33
CA ASP A 55 -4.89 6.61 17.32
C ASP A 55 -6.13 6.45 16.44
N ALA A 56 -7.34 6.62 16.98
CA ALA A 56 -8.58 6.51 16.21
C ALA A 56 -8.69 7.63 15.17
N LEU A 57 -8.37 8.87 15.56
CA LEU A 57 -8.32 10.00 14.63
C LEU A 57 -7.22 9.82 13.58
N GLN A 58 -6.06 9.29 13.96
CA GLN A 58 -4.99 8.97 13.00
C GLN A 58 -5.43 7.88 12.00
N ALA A 59 -6.17 6.86 12.46
CA ALA A 59 -6.73 5.85 11.58
C ALA A 59 -7.71 6.44 10.57
N GLU A 60 -8.60 7.35 10.97
CA GLU A 60 -9.52 8.01 10.02
C GLU A 60 -8.79 8.93 9.03
N ARG A 61 -7.71 9.60 9.48
CA ARG A 61 -6.84 10.40 8.59
C ARG A 61 -6.12 9.55 7.56
N LEU A 62 -5.67 8.35 7.94
CA LEU A 62 -5.06 7.38 7.01
C LEU A 62 -6.09 6.88 6.00
N ARG A 63 -7.29 6.49 6.45
CA ARG A 63 -8.39 6.11 5.53
C ARG A 63 -8.72 7.22 4.54
N ARG A 64 -8.71 8.48 4.98
CA ARG A 64 -8.91 9.63 4.09
C ARG A 64 -7.83 9.70 2.99
N LYS A 65 -6.55 9.49 3.34
CA LYS A 65 -5.45 9.42 2.37
C LYS A 65 -5.59 8.23 1.40
N GLU A 66 -6.10 7.10 1.86
CA GLU A 66 -6.39 5.95 0.99
C GLU A 66 -7.49 6.29 -0.04
N LEU A 67 -8.53 7.02 0.38
CA LEU A 67 -9.58 7.50 -0.53
C LEU A 67 -9.04 8.52 -1.55
N ASP A 68 -8.11 9.38 -1.15
CA ASP A 68 -7.40 10.26 -2.08
C ASP A 68 -6.65 9.43 -3.14
N GLY A 69 -5.99 8.35 -2.72
CA GLY A 69 -5.35 7.39 -3.65
C GLY A 69 -6.34 6.77 -4.64
N LYS A 70 -7.53 6.38 -4.18
CA LYS A 70 -8.60 5.87 -5.05
C LYS A 70 -9.13 6.93 -6.02
N MET A 71 -9.20 8.19 -5.61
CA MET A 71 -9.55 9.30 -6.49
C MET A 71 -8.51 9.48 -7.59
N PHE A 72 -7.22 9.45 -7.25
CA PHE A 72 -6.15 9.50 -8.25
C PHE A 72 -6.20 8.31 -9.20
N GLN A 73 -6.48 7.10 -8.69
CA GLN A 73 -6.66 5.92 -9.53
C GLN A 73 -7.85 6.07 -10.48
N ALA A 74 -8.98 6.61 -9.99
CA ALA A 74 -10.15 6.90 -10.83
C ALA A 74 -9.83 7.92 -11.93
N LEU A 75 -9.09 8.99 -11.61
CA LEU A 75 -8.64 9.97 -12.60
C LEU A 75 -7.67 9.36 -13.63
N ALA A 76 -6.77 8.48 -13.17
CA ALA A 76 -5.82 7.79 -14.04
C ALA A 76 -6.50 6.90 -15.08
N THR A 77 -7.71 6.39 -14.81
CA THR A 77 -8.47 5.61 -15.81
C THR A 77 -8.84 6.41 -17.07
N GLY A 78 -8.88 7.74 -16.99
CA GLY A 78 -9.13 8.62 -18.14
C GLY A 78 -7.88 8.98 -18.93
N LEU A 79 -6.69 8.73 -18.37
CA LEU A 79 -5.41 9.10 -18.98
C LEU A 79 -4.94 8.03 -19.97
N PRO A 80 -4.14 8.41 -20.98
CA PRO A 80 -3.48 7.43 -21.83
C PRO A 80 -2.48 6.59 -21.04
N TYR A 81 -2.40 5.30 -21.37
CA TYR A 81 -1.38 4.39 -20.87
C TYR A 81 -0.21 4.35 -21.84
N ILE A 82 0.99 4.61 -21.34
CA ILE A 82 2.25 4.50 -22.10
C ILE A 82 3.02 3.32 -21.51
N ASP A 83 3.29 2.33 -22.34
CA ASP A 83 4.10 1.18 -21.97
C ASP A 83 5.36 1.14 -22.83
N ALA A 84 6.51 0.92 -22.20
CA ALA A 84 7.80 0.80 -22.86
C ALA A 84 8.31 -0.62 -22.63
N THR A 85 8.20 -1.45 -23.66
CA THR A 85 8.60 -2.86 -23.59
C THR A 85 9.89 -3.06 -24.36
N GLY A 86 10.91 -3.58 -23.68
CA GLY A 86 12.15 -4.06 -24.28
C GLY A 86 12.17 -5.59 -24.24
N GLU A 87 12.21 -6.23 -25.40
CA GLU A 87 12.34 -7.67 -25.53
C GLU A 87 13.69 -8.01 -26.14
N TRP A 88 14.40 -8.91 -25.46
CA TRP A 88 15.59 -9.56 -25.98
C TRP A 88 15.26 -11.02 -26.23
N SER A 89 15.46 -11.49 -27.45
CA SER A 89 15.33 -12.90 -27.78
C SER A 89 16.53 -13.37 -28.57
N ARG A 90 16.97 -14.59 -28.25
CA ARG A 90 17.96 -15.31 -29.01
C ARG A 90 17.34 -16.63 -29.43
N SER A 91 17.06 -16.78 -30.71
CA SER A 91 16.46 -17.99 -31.26
C SER A 91 17.29 -18.48 -32.44
N ARG A 92 17.37 -19.81 -32.56
CA ARG A 92 17.76 -20.46 -33.81
C ARG A 92 16.44 -20.78 -34.49
N ASP A 93 16.02 -19.97 -35.45
CA ASP A 93 14.81 -20.27 -36.22
C ASP A 93 15.17 -21.33 -37.28
N PRO A 94 14.71 -22.59 -37.15
CA PRO A 94 14.98 -23.64 -38.12
C PRO A 94 14.07 -23.51 -39.36
N SER A 95 13.30 -22.42 -39.51
CA SER A 95 12.42 -22.20 -40.66
C SER A 95 13.15 -22.29 -42.01
N PHE A 96 14.45 -21.99 -42.06
CA PHE A 96 15.29 -22.23 -43.24
C PHE A 96 15.38 -23.73 -43.63
N ALA A 97 15.31 -24.65 -42.67
CA ALA A 97 15.30 -26.09 -42.91
C ALA A 97 13.92 -26.65 -43.31
N LEU A 98 12.87 -25.83 -43.23
CA LEU A 98 11.50 -26.17 -43.64
C LEU A 98 11.06 -25.41 -44.91
N ASP A 99 11.95 -24.62 -45.52
CA ASP A 99 11.69 -24.01 -46.82
C ASP A 99 11.53 -25.11 -47.88
N GLU A 100 10.54 -24.97 -48.76
CA GLU A 100 10.19 -25.94 -49.81
C GLU A 100 11.37 -26.20 -50.77
N THR A 101 12.32 -25.27 -50.81
CA THR A 101 13.58 -25.39 -51.55
C THR A 101 14.52 -26.49 -50.99
N PHE A 102 14.38 -26.86 -49.72
CA PHE A 102 15.20 -27.87 -49.03
C PHE A 102 14.40 -29.07 -48.52
N GLY A 103 13.11 -28.88 -48.20
CA GLY A 103 12.18 -29.95 -47.85
C GLY A 103 11.72 -30.69 -49.10
N GLY A 104 12.54 -31.63 -49.60
CA GLY A 104 12.16 -32.50 -50.70
C GLY A 104 10.78 -33.12 -50.46
N GLY A 105 9.80 -32.76 -51.29
CA GLY A 105 8.44 -33.30 -51.25
C GLY A 105 8.46 -34.81 -51.48
N GLY A 106 8.53 -35.56 -50.40
CA GLY A 106 8.64 -37.01 -50.40
C GLY A 106 7.41 -37.67 -49.80
N ASP A 107 6.30 -37.67 -50.54
CA ASP A 107 5.12 -38.52 -50.24
C ASP A 107 5.26 -39.91 -50.89
N GLY A 108 6.51 -40.39 -51.01
CA GLY A 108 6.88 -41.65 -51.65
C GLY A 108 7.27 -42.71 -50.61
N PRO A 109 6.89 -43.99 -50.81
CA PRO A 109 7.26 -45.07 -49.90
C PRO A 109 8.79 -45.17 -49.78
N ILE A 110 9.29 -45.36 -48.55
CA ILE A 110 10.70 -45.47 -48.18
C ILE A 110 11.38 -46.55 -49.05
N GLY A 111 11.90 -46.13 -50.18
CA GLY A 111 12.77 -46.88 -51.05
C GLY A 111 14.06 -46.10 -51.13
N THR A 112 15.18 -46.77 -50.87
CA THR A 112 16.55 -46.26 -51.03
C THR A 112 16.69 -45.69 -52.44
N SER A 113 16.38 -44.42 -52.59
CA SER A 113 16.39 -43.73 -53.86
C SER A 113 17.86 -43.48 -54.20
N PRO A 114 18.30 -43.68 -55.46
CA PRO A 114 19.66 -43.33 -55.88
C PRO A 114 19.97 -41.82 -55.68
N LEU A 115 18.95 -40.99 -55.44
CA LEU A 115 19.13 -39.61 -54.98
C LEU A 115 19.64 -39.49 -53.54
N ASP A 116 19.34 -40.43 -52.64
CA ASP A 116 19.90 -40.41 -51.27
C ASP A 116 21.42 -40.59 -51.31
N THR A 117 21.94 -41.40 -52.23
CA THR A 117 23.38 -41.58 -52.42
C THR A 117 24.04 -40.39 -53.12
N LEU A 118 23.28 -39.67 -53.96
CA LEU A 118 23.72 -38.46 -54.64
C LEU A 118 23.69 -37.24 -53.70
N LEU A 119 22.74 -37.19 -52.76
CA LEU A 119 22.62 -36.20 -51.69
C LEU A 119 23.52 -36.50 -50.48
N ALA A 120 23.91 -37.76 -50.24
CA ALA A 120 24.84 -38.14 -49.19
C ALA A 120 26.25 -37.50 -49.33
N GLY A 121 26.58 -36.95 -50.50
CA GLY A 121 27.81 -36.19 -50.74
C GLY A 121 27.69 -34.68 -50.58
N PHE A 122 26.48 -34.15 -50.38
CA PHE A 122 26.25 -32.71 -50.18
C PHE A 122 26.25 -32.38 -48.68
N ASP A 123 27.45 -32.31 -48.10
CA ASP A 123 27.71 -31.77 -46.75
C ASP A 123 27.57 -30.23 -46.70
N PHE A 124 26.72 -29.66 -47.58
CA PHE A 124 26.50 -28.22 -47.73
C PHE A 124 25.54 -27.68 -46.66
N LEU A 125 24.75 -28.56 -46.04
CA LEU A 125 23.89 -28.19 -44.93
C LEU A 125 24.75 -28.20 -43.66
N PRO A 126 25.08 -27.03 -43.08
CA PRO A 126 25.83 -26.99 -41.83
C PRO A 126 25.07 -27.78 -40.75
N ALA A 127 25.80 -28.45 -39.88
CA ALA A 127 25.19 -29.17 -38.77
C ALA A 127 24.29 -28.20 -37.97
N PRO A 128 23.16 -28.66 -37.38
CA PRO A 128 22.25 -27.78 -36.65
C PRO A 128 22.94 -26.95 -35.53
N GLU A 129 24.05 -27.48 -35.01
CA GLU A 129 24.93 -26.83 -34.05
C GLU A 129 25.72 -25.63 -34.62
N ASP A 130 26.00 -25.62 -35.92
CA ASP A 130 26.76 -24.58 -36.63
C ASP A 130 25.91 -23.41 -37.14
N ILE A 131 24.57 -23.50 -37.07
CA ILE A 131 23.70 -22.37 -37.42
C ILE A 131 23.84 -21.28 -36.35
N PRO A 132 24.39 -20.09 -36.68
CA PRO A 132 24.60 -19.04 -35.68
C PRO A 132 23.25 -18.56 -35.15
N ALA A 133 23.06 -18.63 -33.83
CA ALA A 133 21.86 -18.13 -33.19
C ALA A 133 21.69 -16.63 -33.44
N GLN A 134 20.57 -16.23 -34.03
CA GLN A 134 20.27 -14.83 -34.27
C GLN A 134 19.79 -14.18 -32.97
N THR A 135 20.28 -12.97 -32.71
CA THR A 135 19.93 -12.20 -31.52
C THR A 135 19.13 -11.00 -31.96
N TYR A 136 17.91 -10.88 -31.46
CA TYR A 136 17.02 -9.76 -31.74
C TYR A 136 16.84 -8.92 -30.48
N TRP A 137 16.91 -7.60 -30.68
CA TRP A 137 16.51 -6.61 -29.70
C TRP A 137 15.32 -5.86 -30.26
N ARG A 138 14.20 -5.87 -29.55
CA ARG A 138 12.99 -5.15 -29.91
C ARG A 138 12.66 -4.18 -28.78
N ALA A 139 12.58 -2.90 -29.10
CA ALA A 139 12.06 -1.88 -28.20
C ALA A 139 10.75 -1.36 -28.80
N GLN A 140 9.68 -1.36 -28.03
CA GLN A 140 8.38 -0.86 -28.44
C GLN A 140 7.87 0.14 -27.41
N LEU A 141 7.33 1.26 -27.90
CA LEU A 141 6.59 2.22 -27.09
C LEU A 141 5.12 2.14 -27.50
N ASN A 142 4.30 1.60 -26.62
CA ASN A 142 2.89 1.35 -26.87
C ASN A 142 2.05 2.41 -26.15
N LEU A 143 1.40 3.28 -26.91
CA LEU A 143 0.40 4.22 -26.41
C LEU A 143 -0.99 3.60 -26.59
N ARG A 144 -1.71 3.38 -25.49
CA ARG A 144 -3.09 2.89 -25.50
C ARG A 144 -4.00 3.87 -24.78
N TRP A 145 -5.04 4.34 -25.44
CA TRP A 145 -6.03 5.22 -24.83
C TRP A 145 -7.44 4.75 -25.16
N THR A 146 -8.27 4.58 -24.13
CA THR A 146 -9.69 4.23 -24.26
C THR A 146 -10.50 5.25 -23.48
N LEU A 147 -10.97 6.28 -24.18
CA LEU A 147 -11.72 7.36 -23.55
C LEU A 147 -13.19 6.94 -23.36
N ASN A 148 -13.58 6.68 -22.11
CA ASN A 148 -14.99 6.53 -21.74
C ASN A 148 -15.37 7.58 -20.68
N PRO A 149 -15.86 8.77 -21.10
CA PRO A 149 -16.06 9.88 -20.19
C PRO A 149 -17.14 9.59 -19.14
N ALA A 150 -18.17 8.82 -19.47
CA ALA A 150 -19.23 8.45 -18.53
C ALA A 150 -18.68 7.57 -17.39
N LYS A 151 -17.81 6.59 -17.71
CA LYS A 151 -17.16 5.76 -16.68
C LYS A 151 -16.22 6.57 -15.79
N VAL A 152 -15.42 7.47 -16.37
CA VAL A 152 -14.48 8.31 -15.61
C VAL A 152 -15.24 9.26 -14.67
N LEU A 153 -16.24 9.99 -15.19
CA LEU A 153 -17.05 10.90 -14.38
C LEU A 153 -17.82 10.16 -13.27
N GLY A 154 -18.35 8.96 -13.56
CA GLY A 154 -19.00 8.12 -12.58
C GLY A 154 -18.05 7.67 -11.46
N ALA A 155 -16.85 7.21 -11.82
CA ALA A 155 -15.84 6.75 -10.86
C ALA A 155 -15.33 7.91 -9.97
N VAL A 156 -15.02 9.06 -10.57
CA VAL A 156 -14.59 10.27 -9.86
C VAL A 156 -15.72 10.79 -8.96
N GLY A 157 -16.96 10.79 -9.44
CA GLY A 157 -18.12 11.20 -8.65
C GLY A 157 -18.33 10.31 -7.42
N ALA A 158 -18.27 8.99 -7.58
CA ALA A 158 -18.38 8.04 -6.48
C ALA A 158 -17.24 8.17 -5.46
N ALA A 159 -16.00 8.29 -5.94
CA ALA A 159 -14.84 8.56 -5.07
C ALA A 159 -15.00 9.88 -4.30
N GLY A 160 -15.47 10.94 -4.97
CA GLY A 160 -15.69 12.24 -4.34
C GLY A 160 -16.76 12.20 -3.24
N GLN A 161 -17.85 11.46 -3.45
CA GLN A 161 -18.85 11.25 -2.40
C GLN A 161 -18.29 10.46 -1.22
N SER A 162 -17.42 9.47 -1.46
CA SER A 162 -16.77 8.72 -0.38
C SER A 162 -15.85 9.59 0.47
N ILE A 163 -15.06 10.49 -0.16
CA ILE A 163 -14.21 11.46 0.54
C ILE A 163 -15.06 12.37 1.42
N LYS A 164 -16.17 12.92 0.91
CA LYS A 164 -17.07 13.77 1.70
C LYS A 164 -17.62 13.06 2.93
N ARG A 165 -18.00 11.78 2.80
CA ARG A 165 -18.46 10.97 3.96
C ARG A 165 -17.34 10.74 4.97
N GLN A 166 -16.13 10.51 4.48
CA GLN A 166 -14.95 10.32 5.34
C GLN A 166 -14.55 11.61 6.06
N ASP A 167 -14.67 12.78 5.43
CA ASP A 167 -14.42 14.06 6.07
C ASP A 167 -15.39 14.29 7.25
N LEU A 168 -16.68 13.94 7.07
CA LEU A 168 -17.66 13.98 8.17
C LEU A 168 -17.31 13.00 9.30
N ALA A 169 -16.80 11.80 8.97
CA ALA A 169 -16.35 10.83 9.98
C ALA A 169 -15.15 11.35 10.78
N VAL A 170 -14.17 11.97 10.12
CA VAL A 170 -13.01 12.61 10.77
C VAL A 170 -13.48 13.73 11.72
N SER A 171 -14.41 14.59 11.27
CA SER A 171 -14.99 15.63 12.12
C SER A 171 -15.74 15.05 13.33
N ALA A 172 -16.52 13.99 13.13
CA ALA A 172 -17.25 13.33 14.22
C ALA A 172 -16.30 12.78 15.30
N VAL A 173 -15.24 12.08 14.89
CA VAL A 173 -14.22 11.55 15.82
C VAL A 173 -13.47 12.70 16.51
N THR A 174 -13.17 13.78 15.81
CA THR A 174 -12.53 14.97 16.40
C THR A 174 -13.39 15.54 17.53
N HIS A 175 -14.67 15.78 17.29
CA HIS A 175 -15.60 16.28 18.31
C HIS A 175 -15.78 15.31 19.48
N GLN A 176 -15.85 14.00 19.21
CA GLN A 176 -15.91 12.99 20.27
C GLN A 176 -14.67 13.03 21.17
N VAL A 177 -13.47 13.18 20.59
CA VAL A 177 -12.23 13.29 21.36
C VAL A 177 -12.21 14.59 22.19
N GLU A 178 -12.64 15.70 21.62
CA GLU A 178 -12.77 16.98 22.34
C GLU A 178 -13.70 16.85 23.56
N GLU A 179 -14.89 16.26 23.37
CA GLU A 179 -15.87 16.05 24.45
C GLU A 179 -15.33 15.13 25.56
N GLN A 180 -14.63 14.05 25.18
CA GLN A 180 -13.99 13.14 26.13
C GLN A 180 -12.88 13.82 26.95
N VAL A 181 -12.08 14.68 26.32
CA VAL A 181 -11.03 15.43 27.02
C VAL A 181 -11.64 16.46 27.97
N ILE A 182 -12.66 17.20 27.54
CA ILE A 182 -13.34 18.21 28.38
C ILE A 182 -13.99 17.55 29.59
N SER A 183 -14.73 16.46 29.39
CA SER A 183 -15.37 15.73 30.49
C SER A 183 -14.36 15.12 31.46
N GLY A 184 -13.27 14.55 30.93
CA GLY A 184 -12.16 14.02 31.75
C GLY A 184 -11.47 15.12 32.58
N TYR A 185 -11.19 16.27 31.96
CA TYR A 185 -10.57 17.41 32.61
C TYR A 185 -11.43 17.95 33.76
N HIS A 186 -12.73 18.15 33.52
CA HIS A 186 -13.66 18.61 34.55
C HIS A 186 -13.81 17.59 35.69
N GLY A 187 -13.82 16.29 35.38
CA GLY A 187 -13.86 15.23 36.38
C GLY A 187 -12.65 15.25 37.32
N ILE A 188 -11.45 15.53 36.80
CA ILE A 188 -10.23 15.66 37.59
C ILE A 188 -10.31 16.87 38.53
N ILE A 189 -10.80 18.01 38.04
CA ILE A 189 -10.97 19.22 38.87
C ILE A 189 -11.92 18.95 40.03
N LEU A 190 -13.10 18.39 39.75
CA LEU A 190 -14.07 18.07 40.81
C LEU A 190 -13.52 17.09 41.84
N ALA A 191 -12.74 16.09 41.41
CA ALA A 191 -12.11 15.13 42.33
C ALA A 191 -11.06 15.82 43.22
N ALA A 192 -10.28 16.76 42.67
CA ALA A 192 -9.33 17.54 43.43
C ALA A 192 -10.03 18.42 44.49
N ASP A 193 -11.14 19.07 44.12
CA ASP A 193 -11.93 19.90 45.04
C ASP A 193 -12.54 19.06 46.18
N GLN A 194 -13.05 17.86 45.86
CA GLN A 194 -13.60 16.93 46.86
C GLN A 194 -12.52 16.43 47.83
N LEU A 195 -11.30 16.17 47.34
CA LEU A 195 -10.18 15.76 48.18
C LEU A 195 -9.77 16.90 49.13
N ALA A 196 -9.62 18.12 48.60
CA ALA A 196 -9.29 19.30 49.40
C ALA A 196 -10.34 19.59 50.48
N ALA A 197 -11.63 19.37 50.18
CA ALA A 197 -12.71 19.51 51.14
C ALA A 197 -12.73 18.41 52.22
N ALA A 198 -12.21 17.22 51.94
CA ALA A 198 -12.13 16.11 52.91
C ALA A 198 -10.94 16.24 53.87
N GLU A 199 -9.90 16.98 53.49
CA GLU A 199 -8.71 17.25 54.32
C GLU A 199 -8.87 18.44 55.27
N ALA A 200 -9.88 19.30 55.04
CA ALA A 200 -10.19 20.48 55.84
C ALA A 200 -11.06 20.16 57.07
#